data_AF-A0A1T4M2C4-F1
#
_entry.id   AF-A0A1T4M2C4-F1
#
_cell.length_a   1.000
_cell.length_b   1.000
_cell.length_c   1.000
_cell.angle_alpha   90.00
_cell.angle_beta   90.00
_cell.angle_gamma   90.00
#
_symmetry.space_group_name_H-M   'P 1'
#
loop_
_entity.id
_entity.type
_entity.pdbx_description
1 polymer ?
#
loop_
_entity_poly.entity_id
_entity_poly.type
_entity_poly.pdbx_seq_one_letter_code
_entity_poly.pdbx_strand_id
1 'polypeptide(L)'
;MALLAIFAVVFLYALHRALSVEPEPLTVLPAQSGWLPQEHALSRFHARWYLASIVFLAFDVEMLFMYPWAVVVAEVGVSAVVEMFLFLGALLVAVAWAWREGAFRWA
;
A
#
# COMPACT_ATOMS: atom_id res chain seq x y z
N MET A 1 -25.33 8.40 1.31
CA MET A 1 -24.44 7.51 0.53
C MET A 1 -23.63 6.57 1.41
N ALA A 2 -22.77 7.05 2.31
CA ALA A 2 -21.97 6.18 3.20
C ALA A 2 -22.80 5.20 4.06
N LEU A 3 -23.88 5.68 4.67
CA LEU A 3 -24.78 4.84 5.48
C LEU A 3 -25.46 3.73 4.67
N LEU A 4 -25.84 4.01 3.42
CA LEU A 4 -26.42 3.02 2.50
C LEU A 4 -25.38 1.97 2.09
N ALA A 5 -24.13 2.37 1.86
CA ALA A 5 -23.04 1.45 1.53
C ALA A 5 -22.72 0.52 2.71
N ILE A 6 -22.64 1.06 3.93
CA ILE A 6 -22.43 0.27 5.15
C ILE A 6 -23.59 -0.70 5.34
N PHE A 7 -24.83 -0.22 5.23
CA PHE A 7 -26.02 -1.07 5.32
C PHE A 7 -25.99 -2.19 4.29
N ALA A 8 -25.65 -1.90 3.03
CA ALA A 8 -25.55 -2.91 1.99
C ALA A 8 -24.49 -3.98 2.30
N VAL A 9 -23.31 -3.59 2.77
CA VAL A 9 -22.24 -4.54 3.15
C VAL A 9 -22.69 -5.42 4.32
N VAL A 10 -23.28 -4.83 5.36
CA VAL A 10 -23.77 -5.56 6.54
C VAL A 10 -24.91 -6.50 6.15
N PHE A 11 -25.84 -6.02 5.32
CA PHE A 11 -26.97 -6.81 4.84
C PHE A 11 -26.50 -8.01 4.00
N LEU A 12 -25.59 -7.81 3.06
CA LEU A 12 -25.02 -8.88 2.24
C LEU A 12 -24.25 -9.90 3.09
N TYR A 13 -23.50 -9.44 4.09
CA TYR A 13 -22.80 -10.33 5.02
C TYR A 13 -23.77 -11.14 5.89
N ALA A 14 -24.81 -10.50 6.42
CA ALA A 14 -25.84 -11.16 7.22
C ALA A 14 -26.64 -12.17 6.38
N LEU A 15 -26.99 -11.80 5.15
CA LEU A 15 -27.66 -12.68 4.21
C LEU A 15 -26.78 -13.88 3.85
N HIS A 16 -25.49 -13.67 3.60
CA HIS A 16 -24.53 -14.75 3.37
C HIS A 16 -24.48 -15.71 4.56
N ARG A 17 -24.33 -15.20 5.78
CA ARG A 17 -24.30 -16.02 7.00
C ARG A 17 -25.62 -16.76 7.28
N ALA A 18 -26.76 -16.20 6.90
CA ALA A 18 -28.07 -16.82 7.10
C ALA A 18 -28.39 -17.90 6.06
N LEU A 19 -27.89 -17.75 4.82
CA LEU A 19 -28.17 -18.65 3.71
C LEU A 19 -27.04 -19.64 3.42
N SER A 20 -25.84 -19.44 3.98
CA SER A 20 -24.70 -20.34 3.77
C SER A 20 -24.99 -21.71 4.37
N VAL A 21 -25.03 -22.73 3.51
CA VAL A 21 -24.97 -24.13 3.93
C VAL A 21 -23.52 -24.41 4.30
N GLU A 22 -23.18 -24.32 5.60
CA GLU A 22 -21.83 -24.64 6.05
C GLU A 22 -21.63 -26.17 6.00
N PRO A 23 -20.68 -26.69 5.18
CA PRO A 23 -20.29 -28.09 5.29
C PRO A 23 -19.65 -28.33 6.67
N GLU A 24 -19.74 -29.57 7.16
CA GLU A 24 -19.16 -29.97 8.45
C GLU A 24 -17.71 -29.45 8.57
N PRO A 25 -17.32 -28.83 9.71
CA PRO A 25 -16.03 -28.17 9.85
C PRO A 25 -14.91 -29.22 9.88
N LEU A 26 -14.52 -29.69 8.70
CA LEU A 26 -13.25 -30.33 8.49
C LEU A 26 -12.19 -29.32 8.90
N THR A 27 -11.20 -29.75 9.68
CA THR A 27 -10.05 -28.92 10.00
C THR A 27 -9.31 -28.61 8.71
N VAL A 28 -9.64 -27.48 8.09
CA VAL A 28 -9.06 -27.03 6.83
C VAL A 28 -7.71 -26.40 7.14
N LEU A 29 -6.65 -27.13 6.84
CA LEU A 29 -5.29 -26.60 6.90
C LEU A 29 -5.04 -25.71 5.68
N PRO A 30 -4.11 -24.74 5.78
CA PRO A 30 -3.63 -23.99 4.64
C PRO A 30 -3.29 -24.92 3.47
N ALA A 31 -3.82 -24.60 2.29
CA ALA A 31 -3.57 -25.37 1.08
C ALA A 31 -2.07 -25.32 0.75
N GLN A 32 -1.40 -26.43 1.00
CA GLN A 32 -0.11 -26.76 0.42
C GLN A 32 -0.37 -27.80 -0.68
N SER A 33 0.61 -28.06 -1.55
CA SER A 33 0.52 -28.99 -2.69
C SER A 33 0.35 -30.49 -2.30
N GLY A 34 -0.48 -30.80 -1.31
CA GLY A 34 -0.72 -32.11 -0.71
C GLY A 34 -0.03 -32.34 0.63
N TRP A 35 0.76 -31.36 1.12
CA TRP A 35 1.57 -31.51 2.33
C TRP A 35 0.94 -30.83 3.55
N LEU A 36 1.31 -31.29 4.75
CA LEU A 36 0.93 -30.59 5.98
C LEU A 36 1.81 -29.34 6.14
N PRO A 37 1.25 -28.18 6.55
CA PRO A 37 2.03 -26.98 6.83
C PRO A 37 3.17 -27.28 7.81
N GLN A 38 4.41 -27.00 7.40
CA GLN A 38 5.60 -27.22 8.23
C GLN A 38 5.95 -25.99 9.08
N GLU A 39 5.53 -24.81 8.61
CA GLU A 39 5.77 -23.54 9.29
C GLU A 39 4.47 -22.84 9.67
N HIS A 40 4.55 -22.04 10.72
CA HIS A 40 3.44 -21.20 11.14
C HIS A 40 3.25 -20.02 10.17
N ALA A 41 2.01 -19.55 9.98
CA ALA A 41 1.69 -18.49 9.02
C ALA A 41 2.41 -17.15 9.32
N LEU A 42 2.86 -16.95 10.56
CA LEU A 42 3.60 -15.76 11.00
C LEU A 42 5.11 -16.03 11.17
N SER A 43 5.60 -17.12 10.58
CA SER A 43 7.04 -17.40 10.54
C SER A 43 7.79 -16.25 9.87
N ARG A 44 9.06 -16.06 10.27
CA ARG A 44 9.88 -14.98 9.74
C ARG A 44 10.22 -15.29 8.29
N PHE A 45 9.82 -14.41 7.38
CA PHE A 45 10.26 -14.44 5.99
C PHE A 45 11.08 -13.17 5.68
N HIS A 46 12.09 -13.30 4.84
CA HIS A 46 12.86 -12.16 4.37
C HIS A 46 12.06 -11.39 3.32
N ALA A 47 11.45 -10.28 3.71
CA ALA A 47 10.76 -9.37 2.80
C ALA A 47 11.79 -8.59 1.97
N ARG A 48 12.12 -9.09 0.78
CA ARG A 48 13.17 -8.51 -0.07
C ARG A 48 12.79 -7.15 -0.70
N TRP A 49 11.51 -6.81 -0.66
CA TRP A 49 10.93 -5.57 -1.19
C TRP A 49 10.88 -4.40 -0.19
N TYR A 50 11.43 -4.56 1.02
CA TYR A 50 11.32 -3.52 2.05
C TYR A 50 11.94 -2.17 1.63
N LEU A 51 13.04 -2.19 0.86
CA LEU A 51 13.68 -0.95 0.36
C LEU A 51 12.75 -0.21 -0.60
N ALA A 52 12.09 -0.93 -1.51
CA ALA A 52 11.08 -0.35 -2.40
C ALA A 52 9.90 0.23 -1.60
N SER A 53 9.47 -0.43 -0.52
CA SER A 53 8.41 0.09 0.36
C SER A 53 8.79 1.38 1.08
N ILE A 54 10.04 1.50 1.54
CA ILE A 54 10.53 2.73 2.20
C ILE A 54 10.60 3.88 1.19
N VAL A 55 11.09 3.63 -0.03
CA VAL A 55 11.10 4.64 -1.09
C VAL A 55 9.67 5.07 -1.46
N PHE A 56 8.75 4.12 -1.59
CA PHE A 56 7.33 4.41 -1.84
C PHE A 56 6.73 5.28 -0.73
N LEU A 57 6.99 4.95 0.54
CA LEU A 57 6.51 5.74 1.68
C LEU A 57 7.04 7.17 1.66
N ALA A 58 8.32 7.37 1.32
CA ALA A 58 8.89 8.70 1.17
C ALA A 58 8.18 9.51 0.07
N PHE A 59 7.88 8.86 -1.06
CA PHE A 59 7.17 9.48 -2.19
C PHE A 59 5.69 9.79 -1.86
N ASP A 60 5.03 8.94 -1.06
CA ASP A 60 3.65 9.17 -0.61
C ASP A 60 3.55 10.41 0.31
N VAL A 61 4.57 10.63 1.15
CA VAL A 61 4.66 11.83 1.99
C VAL A 61 4.85 13.10 1.14
N GLU A 62 5.46 13.03 -0.04
CA GLU A 62 5.54 14.19 -0.94
C GLU A 62 4.18 14.66 -1.43
N MET A 63 3.28 13.73 -1.72
CA MET A 63 1.93 14.06 -2.18
C MET A 63 1.19 14.93 -1.15
N LEU A 64 1.46 14.72 0.14
CA LEU A 64 0.92 15.57 1.21
C LEU A 64 1.33 17.05 1.04
N PHE A 65 2.53 17.33 0.52
CA PHE A 65 3.01 18.69 0.23
C PHE A 65 2.51 19.20 -1.13
N MET A 66 2.34 18.32 -2.11
CA MET A 66 1.84 18.70 -3.44
C MET A 66 0.39 19.17 -3.41
N TYR A 67 -0.47 18.58 -2.58
CA TYR A 67 -1.88 18.98 -2.50
C TYR A 67 -2.11 20.46 -2.13
N PRO A 68 -1.59 20.97 -1.00
CA PRO A 68 -1.78 22.37 -0.64
C PRO A 68 -1.07 23.31 -1.64
N TRP A 69 0.10 22.93 -2.14
CA TRP A 69 0.79 23.69 -3.18
C TRP A 69 -0.07 23.85 -4.45
N ALA A 70 -0.72 22.79 -4.92
CA ALA A 70 -1.55 22.81 -6.12
C ALA A 70 -2.74 23.77 -5.99
N VAL A 71 -3.20 24.04 -4.77
CA VAL A 71 -4.28 24.99 -4.49
C VAL A 71 -3.77 26.43 -4.53
N VAL A 72 -2.58 26.72 -4.00
CA VAL A 72 -2.07 28.09 -3.83
C VAL A 72 -1.14 28.57 -4.96
N VAL A 73 -0.70 27.68 -5.84
CA VAL A 73 0.31 27.99 -6.88
C VAL A 73 -0.11 29.16 -7.79
N ALA A 74 -1.41 29.30 -8.07
CA ALA A 74 -1.92 30.40 -8.90
C ALA A 74 -1.83 31.77 -8.21
N GLU A 75 -1.89 31.81 -6.87
CA GLU A 75 -1.80 33.03 -6.08
C GLU A 75 -0.34 33.43 -5.81
N VAL A 76 0.52 32.44 -5.53
CA VAL A 76 1.93 32.67 -5.23
C VAL A 76 2.76 32.91 -6.50
N GLY A 77 2.40 32.27 -7.61
CA GLY A 77 3.07 32.43 -8.90
C GLY A 77 4.38 31.63 -9.03
N VAL A 78 5.35 32.20 -9.74
CA VAL A 78 6.54 31.46 -10.23
C VAL A 78 7.43 30.92 -9.10
N SER A 79 7.53 31.61 -7.96
CA SER A 79 8.33 31.13 -6.82
C SER A 79 7.84 29.78 -6.29
N ALA A 80 6.52 29.61 -6.13
CA ALA A 80 5.95 28.33 -5.71
C ALA A 80 6.25 27.21 -6.71
N VAL A 81 6.26 27.50 -8.01
CA VAL A 81 6.64 26.51 -9.03
C VAL A 81 8.09 26.09 -8.84
N VAL A 82 9.01 27.04 -8.69
CA VAL A 82 10.45 26.75 -8.50
C VAL A 82 10.69 25.95 -7.23
N GLU A 83 10.09 26.35 -6.10
CA GLU A 83 10.20 25.64 -4.83
C GLU A 83 9.71 24.19 -4.91
N MET A 84 8.58 23.95 -5.59
CA MET A 84 8.06 22.60 -5.79
C MET A 84 8.98 21.74 -6.65
N PHE A 85 9.51 22.27 -7.75
CA PHE A 85 10.45 21.52 -8.59
C PHE A 85 11.79 21.28 -7.88
N LEU A 86 12.24 22.17 -7.01
CA LEU A 86 13.41 21.93 -6.15
C LEU A 86 13.14 20.81 -5.13
N PHE A 87 11.95 20.79 -4.53
CA PHE A 87 11.53 19.73 -3.61
C PHE A 87 11.46 18.37 -4.30
N LEU A 88 10.78 18.27 -5.45
CA LEU A 88 10.75 17.05 -6.28
C LEU A 88 12.16 16.65 -6.73
N GLY A 89 12.99 17.62 -7.13
CA GLY A 89 14.36 17.36 -7.56
C GLY A 89 15.22 16.74 -6.47
N ALA A 90 15.11 17.23 -5.23
CA ALA A 90 15.81 16.65 -4.10
C ALA A 90 15.45 15.19 -3.87
N LEU A 91 14.17 14.83 -4.07
CA LEU A 91 13.72 13.45 -3.84
C LEU A 91 14.05 12.52 -5.01
N LEU A 92 14.00 13.02 -6.24
CA LEU A 92 14.53 12.31 -7.40
C LEU A 92 16.02 11.97 -7.24
N VAL A 93 16.83 12.85 -6.63
CA VAL A 93 18.23 12.56 -6.31
C VAL A 93 18.34 11.40 -5.31
N ALA A 94 17.49 11.37 -4.27
CA ALA A 94 17.46 10.28 -3.31
C ALA A 94 17.07 8.95 -3.96
N VAL A 95 16.06 8.95 -4.84
CA VAL A 95 15.64 7.77 -5.62
C VAL A 95 16.74 7.29 -6.55
N ALA A 96 17.41 8.20 -7.27
CA ALA A 96 18.53 7.86 -8.15
C ALA A 96 19.70 7.25 -7.36
N TRP A 97 19.97 7.76 -6.15
CA TRP A 97 20.96 7.17 -5.26
C TRP A 97 20.57 5.76 -4.81
N ALA A 98 19.30 5.56 -4.38
CA ALA A 98 18.79 4.25 -3.99
C ALA A 98 18.84 3.24 -5.13
N TRP A 99 18.55 3.68 -6.36
CA TRP A 99 18.72 2.85 -7.56
C TRP A 99 20.17 2.38 -7.71
N ARG A 100 21.12 3.32 -7.61
CA ARG A 100 22.56 3.02 -7.73
C ARG A 100 23.01 2.00 -6.67
N GLU A 101 22.46 2.07 -5.47
CA GLU A 101 22.74 1.12 -4.37
C GLU A 101 22.06 -0.24 -4.55
N GLY A 102 21.23 -0.38 -5.60
CA GLY A 102 20.55 -1.64 -5.89
C GLY A 102 19.31 -1.88 -5.04
N ALA A 103 18.70 -0.83 -4.47
CA ALA A 103 17.44 -0.93 -3.72
C ALA A 103 16.31 -1.61 -4.49
N PHE A 104 16.38 -1.56 -5.83
CA PHE A 104 15.43 -2.19 -6.74
C PHE A 104 15.96 -3.48 -7.38
N ARG A 105 16.95 -4.17 -6.78
CA ARG A 105 17.40 -5.48 -7.24
C ARG A 105 16.65 -6.58 -6.50
N TRP A 106 15.98 -7.44 -7.26
CA TRP A 106 15.10 -8.51 -6.76
C TRP A 106 15.75 -9.89 -6.92
N ALA A 107 17.08 -9.93 -6.95
CA ALA A 107 17.89 -11.13 -7.13
C ALA A 107 18.18 -11.75 -5.78
#